data_AF-L7XGW8-F1
#
_entry.id   AF-L7XGW8-F1
#
_cell.length_a   1.000
_cell.length_b   1.000
_cell.length_c   1.000
_cell.angle_alpha   90.00
_cell.angle_beta   90.00
_cell.angle_gamma   90.00
#
_symmetry.space_group_name_H-M   'P 1'
#
loop_
_entity.id
_entity.type
_entity.pdbx_description
1 polymer ?
#
loop_
_entity_poly.entity_id
_entity_poly.type
_entity_poly.pdbx_seq_one_letter_code
_entity_poly.pdbx_strand_id
1 'polypeptide(L)'
;VWGKDGWQKIVVCIVADGRKKVHPRVLDALAAMGVYQAGIAKNSVNGREVKAHVYEYTTQVSLDSDLKFKGAEKGIVPVQMIFCLKELNAKKLNSHRWFFNAFGATLNPNVCILLDVGTRPGHDSLYHLWKAFDTDSNVGGACG
;
A
#
# COMPACT_ATOMS: atom_id res chain seq x y z
N VAL A 1 15.39 16.27 -6.05
CA VAL A 1 14.78 15.91 -7.36
C VAL A 1 14.71 14.39 -7.46
N TRP A 2 13.56 13.82 -7.83
CA TRP A 2 13.46 12.37 -8.11
C TRP A 2 14.28 12.06 -9.37
N GLY A 3 15.35 11.28 -9.22
CA GLY A 3 16.15 10.81 -10.34
C GLY A 3 15.45 9.69 -11.12
N LYS A 4 16.10 9.20 -12.18
CA LYS A 4 15.63 8.11 -13.05
C LYS A 4 15.12 6.88 -12.27
N ASP A 5 15.75 6.56 -11.14
CA ASP A 5 15.42 5.42 -10.28
C ASP A 5 14.69 5.80 -8.98
N GLY A 6 14.07 6.99 -8.95
CA GLY A 6 13.33 7.47 -7.77
C GLY A 6 12.21 6.52 -7.33
N TRP A 7 11.63 5.77 -8.27
CA TRP A 7 10.59 4.77 -8.01
C TRP A 7 11.05 3.65 -7.07
N GLN A 8 12.34 3.31 -7.05
CA GLN A 8 12.90 2.28 -6.16
C GLN A 8 12.86 2.69 -4.68
N LYS A 9 12.65 3.97 -4.40
CA LYS A 9 12.57 4.52 -3.04
C LYS A 9 11.14 4.58 -2.51
N ILE A 10 10.17 4.05 -3.25
CA ILE A 10 8.74 4.13 -2.93
C ILE A 10 8.22 2.72 -2.64
N VAL A 11 7.53 2.58 -1.50
CA VAL A 11 6.81 1.37 -1.12
C VAL A 11 5.34 1.73 -0.92
N VAL A 12 4.44 0.95 -1.51
CA VAL A 12 2.99 1.07 -1.31
C VAL A 12 2.54 0.02 -0.30
N CYS A 13 2.08 0.45 0.86
CA CYS A 13 1.53 -0.44 1.89
C CYS A 13 0.02 -0.30 1.98
N ILE A 14 -0.70 -1.38 1.70
CA ILE A 14 -2.16 -1.47 1.83
C ILE A 14 -2.49 -2.25 3.11
N VAL A 15 -3.20 -1.63 4.05
CA VAL A 15 -3.69 -2.28 5.27
C VAL A 15 -5.21 -2.46 5.17
N ALA A 16 -5.67 -3.67 4.88
CA ALA A 16 -7.10 -4.00 4.84
C ALA A 16 -7.61 -4.40 6.23
N ASP A 17 -8.62 -3.68 6.72
CA ASP A 17 -9.16 -3.80 8.07
C ASP A 17 -10.26 -4.86 8.20
N GLY A 18 -9.84 -6.13 8.18
CA GLY A 18 -10.69 -7.28 8.40
C GLY A 18 -10.97 -8.06 7.13
N ARG A 19 -10.58 -9.33 7.12
CA ARG A 19 -10.67 -10.22 5.97
C ARG A 19 -12.09 -10.46 5.49
N LYS A 20 -13.06 -10.48 6.40
CA LYS A 20 -14.49 -10.60 6.06
C LYS A 20 -15.13 -9.28 5.62
N LYS A 21 -14.40 -8.15 5.71
CA LYS A 21 -14.91 -6.81 5.40
C LYS A 21 -14.37 -6.27 4.08
N VAL A 22 -13.22 -6.74 3.62
CA VAL A 22 -12.69 -6.37 2.31
C VAL A 22 -13.65 -6.83 1.20
N HIS A 23 -13.89 -5.96 0.23
CA HIS A 23 -14.75 -6.30 -0.90
C HIS A 23 -14.05 -7.31 -1.82
N PRO A 24 -14.71 -8.39 -2.30
CA PRO A 24 -14.07 -9.42 -3.13
C PRO A 24 -13.33 -8.87 -4.35
N ARG A 25 -13.95 -7.92 -5.09
CA ARG A 25 -13.32 -7.25 -6.25
C ARG A 25 -12.00 -6.53 -5.93
N VAL A 26 -11.78 -6.10 -4.68
CA VAL A 26 -10.48 -5.53 -4.27
C VAL A 26 -9.43 -6.64 -4.23
N LEU A 27 -9.78 -7.81 -3.69
CA LEU A 27 -8.89 -8.98 -3.69
C LEU A 27 -8.62 -9.49 -5.10
N ASP A 28 -9.63 -9.47 -5.99
CA ASP A 28 -9.47 -9.85 -7.39
C ASP A 28 -8.47 -8.92 -8.10
N ALA A 29 -8.58 -7.60 -7.88
CA ALA A 29 -7.65 -6.62 -8.43
C ALA A 29 -6.22 -6.78 -7.88
N LEU A 30 -6.08 -7.02 -6.57
CA LEU A 30 -4.77 -7.29 -5.95
C LEU A 30 -4.16 -8.60 -6.45
N ALA A 31 -4.98 -9.64 -6.68
CA ALA A 31 -4.53 -10.90 -7.26
C ALA A 31 -4.11 -10.75 -8.72
N ALA A 32 -4.86 -9.96 -9.50
CA ALA A 32 -4.51 -9.60 -10.87
C ALA A 32 -3.15 -8.88 -10.95
N MET A 33 -2.81 -8.06 -9.95
CA MET A 33 -1.48 -7.43 -9.83
C MET A 33 -0.40 -8.34 -9.20
N GLY A 34 -0.74 -9.58 -8.84
CA GLY A 34 0.17 -10.54 -8.20
C GLY A 34 0.43 -10.31 -6.71
N VAL A 35 -0.21 -9.32 -6.10
CA VAL A 35 0.01 -8.89 -4.71
C VAL A 35 -0.77 -9.74 -3.71
N TYR A 36 -1.74 -10.52 -4.17
CA TYR A 36 -2.58 -11.37 -3.32
C TYR A 36 -2.82 -12.74 -3.95
N GLN A 37 -2.84 -13.80 -3.12
CA GLN A 37 -3.20 -15.14 -3.55
C GLN A 37 -4.32 -15.72 -2.70
N ALA A 38 -5.42 -16.09 -3.36
CA ALA A 38 -6.58 -16.69 -2.72
C ALA A 38 -6.27 -18.12 -2.19
N GLY A 39 -6.92 -18.50 -1.10
CA GLY A 39 -6.87 -19.87 -0.55
C GLY A 39 -5.69 -20.18 0.39
N ILE A 40 -4.69 -19.30 0.50
CA ILE A 40 -3.54 -19.52 1.39
C ILE A 40 -3.85 -19.14 2.84
N ALA A 41 -4.60 -18.05 3.03
CA ALA A 41 -4.83 -17.46 4.35
C ALA A 41 -5.57 -18.41 5.32
N LYS A 42 -4.96 -18.64 6.49
CA LYS A 42 -5.40 -19.53 7.58
C LYS A 42 -5.87 -18.74 8.81
N ASN A 43 -6.84 -19.26 9.55
CA ASN A 43 -7.34 -18.61 10.77
C ASN A 43 -6.42 -18.84 11.99
N SER A 44 -5.66 -19.93 12.01
CA SER A 44 -4.73 -20.28 13.08
C SER A 44 -3.50 -21.03 12.55
N VAL A 45 -2.38 -20.90 13.27
CA VAL A 45 -1.12 -21.60 13.02
C VAL A 45 -0.55 -22.03 14.37
N ASN A 46 -0.17 -23.30 14.53
CA ASN A 46 0.37 -23.85 15.78
C ASN A 46 -0.47 -23.52 17.03
N GLY A 47 -1.80 -23.63 16.91
CA GLY A 47 -2.74 -23.34 18.00
C GLY A 47 -2.89 -21.85 18.35
N ARG A 48 -2.22 -20.93 17.63
CA ARG A 48 -2.36 -19.48 17.81
C ARG A 48 -3.20 -18.89 16.69
N GLU A 49 -4.09 -17.97 17.03
CA GLU A 49 -4.87 -17.23 16.05
C GLU A 49 -3.99 -16.34 15.19
N VAL A 50 -4.23 -16.35 13.88
CA VAL A 50 -3.59 -15.41 12.97
C VAL A 50 -4.22 -14.02 13.15
N LYS A 51 -3.39 -12.99 13.26
CA LYS A 51 -3.86 -11.59 13.40
C LYS A 51 -3.90 -10.86 12.07
N ALA A 52 -3.01 -11.20 11.15
CA ALA A 52 -2.98 -10.67 9.80
C ALA A 52 -2.23 -11.61 8.84
N HIS A 53 -2.52 -11.48 7.55
CA HIS A 53 -1.77 -12.08 6.46
C HIS A 53 -1.02 -10.98 5.72
N VAL A 54 0.29 -11.14 5.57
CA VAL A 54 1.14 -10.18 4.86
C VAL A 54 1.61 -10.81 3.56
N TYR A 55 1.41 -10.09 2.47
CA TYR A 55 1.88 -10.43 1.13
C TYR A 55 2.81 -9.32 0.68
N GLU A 56 3.92 -9.70 0.04
CA GLU A 56 4.91 -8.77 -0.47
C GLU A 56 5.25 -9.15 -1.90
N TYR A 57 5.22 -8.19 -2.81
CA TYR A 57 5.52 -8.42 -4.21
C TYR A 57 5.91 -7.11 -4.91
N THR A 58 6.91 -7.18 -5.80
CA THR A 58 7.22 -6.07 -6.70
C THR A 58 6.37 -6.22 -7.96
N THR A 59 5.23 -5.53 -8.02
CA THR A 59 4.37 -5.61 -9.20
C THR A 59 5.01 -4.90 -10.39
N GLN A 60 4.92 -5.52 -11.57
CA GLN A 60 5.34 -4.95 -12.85
C GLN A 60 4.12 -4.62 -13.75
N VAL A 61 2.92 -4.86 -13.23
CA VAL A 61 1.66 -4.60 -13.94
C VAL A 61 0.77 -3.71 -13.08
N SER A 62 0.07 -2.79 -13.73
CA SER A 62 -0.92 -1.91 -13.12
C SER A 62 -2.27 -2.09 -13.80
N LEU A 63 -3.35 -1.80 -13.09
CA LEU A 63 -4.70 -1.71 -13.65
C LEU A 63 -5.06 -0.23 -13.85
N ASP A 64 -5.62 0.11 -15.00
CA ASP A 64 -6.21 1.43 -15.24
C ASP A 64 -7.65 1.51 -14.72
N SER A 65 -8.31 2.68 -14.89
CA SER A 65 -9.69 2.89 -14.46
C SER A 65 -10.70 2.00 -15.17
N ASP A 66 -10.36 1.47 -16.35
CA ASP A 66 -11.18 0.53 -17.12
C ASP A 66 -10.85 -0.93 -16.79
N LEU A 67 -10.04 -1.16 -15.74
CA LEU A 67 -9.55 -2.48 -15.31
C LEU A 67 -8.73 -3.20 -16.39
N LYS A 68 -8.06 -2.45 -17.28
CA LYS A 68 -7.14 -3.00 -18.26
C LYS A 68 -5.72 -2.98 -17.72
N PHE A 69 -4.99 -4.05 -17.98
CA PHE A 69 -3.58 -4.13 -17.64
C PHE A 69 -2.75 -3.11 -18.43
N LYS A 70 -1.78 -2.55 -17.74
CA LYS A 70 -0.71 -1.70 -18.28
C LYS A 70 0.61 -2.17 -17.69
N GLY A 71 1.62 -2.34 -18.52
CA GLY A 71 2.95 -2.74 -18.09
C GLY A 71 4.03 -1.76 -18.53
N ALA A 72 5.26 -2.29 -18.60
CA ALA A 72 6.45 -1.55 -19.01
C ALA A 72 6.33 -0.90 -20.39
N GLU A 73 5.52 -1.46 -21.29
CA GLU A 73 5.26 -0.92 -22.64
C GLU A 73 4.59 0.46 -22.62
N LYS A 74 4.00 0.86 -21.48
CA LYS A 74 3.43 2.19 -21.24
C LYS A 74 4.31 3.07 -20.36
N GLY A 75 5.56 2.68 -20.12
CA GLY A 75 6.49 3.41 -19.25
C GLY A 75 6.16 3.29 -17.77
N ILE A 76 5.32 2.32 -17.38
CA ILE A 76 5.03 2.04 -15.98
C ILE A 76 6.22 1.34 -15.36
N VAL A 77 6.75 1.94 -14.30
CA VAL A 77 7.84 1.38 -13.49
C VAL A 77 7.28 0.38 -12.48
N PRO A 78 8.08 -0.61 -12.04
CA PRO A 78 7.65 -1.52 -10.99
C PRO A 78 7.35 -0.80 -9.67
N VAL A 79 6.49 -1.38 -8.85
CA VAL A 79 6.14 -0.84 -7.53
C VAL A 79 6.30 -1.92 -6.47
N GLN A 80 7.08 -1.63 -5.43
CA GLN A 80 7.16 -2.49 -4.26
C GLN A 80 5.86 -2.37 -3.46
N MET A 81 5.12 -3.47 -3.34
CA MET A 81 3.85 -3.50 -2.64
C MET A 81 3.89 -4.43 -1.44
N ILE A 82 3.32 -3.95 -0.33
CA ILE A 82 3.02 -4.73 0.86
C ILE A 82 1.50 -4.70 1.03
N PHE A 83 0.88 -5.87 1.08
CA PHE A 83 -0.53 -6.01 1.40
C PHE A 83 -0.71 -6.74 2.73
N CYS A 84 -1.21 -6.02 3.73
CA CYS A 84 -1.55 -6.55 5.04
C CYS A 84 -3.07 -6.71 5.15
N LEU A 85 -3.54 -7.95 5.15
CA LEU A 85 -4.93 -8.32 5.35
C LEU A 85 -5.15 -8.74 6.80
N LYS A 86 -5.71 -7.84 7.61
CA LYS A 86 -6.03 -8.15 9.02
C LYS A 86 -7.16 -9.16 9.08
N GLU A 87 -7.12 -10.09 10.03
CA GLU A 87 -8.20 -11.06 10.21
C GLU A 87 -9.47 -10.40 10.75
N LEU A 88 -9.31 -9.52 11.75
CA LEU A 88 -10.41 -8.80 12.40
C LEU A 88 -10.45 -7.33 12.01
N ASN A 89 -11.67 -6.78 11.92
CA ASN A 89 -11.89 -5.34 11.80
C ASN A 89 -11.71 -4.69 13.17
N ALA A 90 -10.78 -3.75 13.26
CA ALA A 90 -10.44 -3.04 14.48
C ALA A 90 -10.39 -1.50 14.29
N LYS A 91 -11.02 -1.00 13.22
CA LYS A 91 -11.16 0.42 12.85
C LYS A 91 -9.84 1.09 12.42
N LYS A 92 -9.99 2.32 11.90
CA LYS A 92 -8.94 3.17 11.31
C LYS A 92 -7.71 3.32 12.21
N LEU A 93 -7.90 3.69 13.47
CA LEU A 93 -6.79 3.93 14.39
C LEU A 93 -5.92 2.68 14.60
N ASN A 94 -6.52 1.49 14.64
CA ASN A 94 -5.77 0.25 14.74
C ASN A 94 -4.99 -0.04 13.45
N SER A 95 -5.58 0.21 12.28
CA SER A 95 -4.87 0.07 11.00
C SER A 95 -3.68 1.04 10.87
N HIS A 96 -3.80 2.26 11.38
CA HIS A 96 -2.65 3.18 11.47
C HIS A 96 -1.55 2.64 12.40
N ARG A 97 -1.90 2.02 13.53
CA ARG A 97 -0.92 1.38 14.42
C ARG A 97 -0.19 0.22 13.73
N TRP A 98 -0.90 -0.61 12.96
CA TRP A 98 -0.26 -1.64 12.13
C TRP A 98 0.72 -1.02 11.14
N PHE A 99 0.35 0.08 10.50
CA PHE A 99 1.27 0.80 9.61
C PHE A 99 2.47 1.35 10.39
N PHE A 100 2.30 2.29 11.31
CA PHE A 100 3.42 2.99 11.94
C PHE A 100 4.29 2.09 12.84
N ASN A 101 3.68 1.21 13.63
CA ASN A 101 4.42 0.44 14.63
C ASN A 101 5.02 -0.86 14.07
N ALA A 102 4.57 -1.35 12.91
CA ALA A 102 5.13 -2.55 12.29
C ALA A 102 5.85 -2.20 10.98
N PHE A 103 5.11 -1.82 9.93
CA PHE A 103 5.69 -1.60 8.60
C PHE A 103 6.57 -0.35 8.54
N GLY A 104 6.07 0.78 9.02
CA GLY A 104 6.82 2.04 9.10
C GLY A 104 8.07 1.91 9.96
N ALA A 105 7.97 1.27 11.13
CA ALA A 105 9.12 0.98 11.98
C ALA A 105 10.17 0.09 11.29
N THR A 106 9.76 -0.85 10.44
CA THR A 106 10.67 -1.74 9.70
C THR A 106 11.29 -1.05 8.49
N LEU A 107 10.50 -0.29 7.72
CA LEU A 107 10.94 0.39 6.50
C LEU A 107 11.69 1.70 6.78
N ASN A 108 11.50 2.30 7.95
CA ASN A 108 12.04 3.59 8.35
C ASN A 108 11.92 4.69 7.26
N PRO A 109 10.70 5.00 6.79
CA PRO A 109 10.51 5.92 5.68
C PRO A 109 10.77 7.38 6.09
N ASN A 110 11.38 8.17 5.20
CA ASN A 110 11.57 9.60 5.41
C ASN A 110 10.26 10.39 5.39
N VAL A 111 9.30 9.96 4.55
CA VAL A 111 7.98 10.59 4.39
C VAL A 111 6.93 9.50 4.31
N CYS A 112 5.85 9.65 5.09
CA CYS A 112 4.67 8.79 5.00
C CYS A 112 3.50 9.60 4.43
N ILE A 113 2.91 9.13 3.32
CA ILE A 113 1.67 9.69 2.79
C ILE A 113 0.53 8.71 3.09
N LEU A 114 -0.45 9.15 3.87
CA LEU A 114 -1.64 8.35 4.19
C LEU A 114 -2.76 8.68 3.20
N LEU A 115 -3.29 7.66 2.54
CA LEU A 115 -4.43 7.78 1.62
C LEU A 115 -5.60 6.95 2.13
N ASP A 116 -6.75 7.60 2.30
CA ASP A 116 -7.98 6.92 2.65
C ASP A 116 -8.53 6.15 1.44
N VAL A 117 -9.17 5.00 1.71
CA VAL A 117 -9.82 4.20 0.66
C VAL A 117 -10.94 5.02 0.02
N GLY A 118 -10.94 5.06 -1.31
CA GLY A 118 -11.88 5.87 -2.09
C GLY A 118 -11.36 7.25 -2.49
N THR A 119 -10.23 7.68 -1.94
CA THR A 119 -9.57 8.92 -2.37
C THR A 119 -8.88 8.72 -3.71
N ARG A 120 -9.20 9.57 -4.68
CA ARG A 120 -8.51 9.66 -5.97
C ARG A 120 -7.55 10.85 -5.94
N PRO A 121 -6.23 10.64 -5.74
CA PRO A 121 -5.27 11.74 -5.77
C PRO A 121 -5.26 12.43 -7.14
N GLY A 122 -5.03 13.74 -7.15
CA GLY A 122 -4.71 14.49 -8.35
C GLY A 122 -3.38 14.00 -8.95
N HIS A 123 -3.18 14.22 -10.25
CA HIS A 123 -2.05 13.66 -11.02
C HIS A 123 -0.67 13.93 -10.39
N ASP A 124 -0.48 15.10 -9.79
CA ASP A 124 0.77 15.56 -9.17
C ASP A 124 0.69 15.72 -7.64
N SER A 125 -0.44 15.37 -7.02
CA SER A 125 -0.68 15.60 -5.59
C SER A 125 0.33 14.91 -4.67
N LEU A 126 0.66 13.63 -4.93
CA LEU A 126 1.64 12.90 -4.13
C LEU A 126 3.05 13.50 -4.25
N TYR A 127 3.39 14.01 -5.44
CA TYR A 127 4.66 14.69 -5.67
C TYR A 127 4.72 15.99 -4.84
N HIS A 128 3.67 16.80 -4.85
CA HIS A 128 3.65 18.05 -4.08
C HIS A 128 3.65 17.81 -2.56
N LEU A 129 2.96 16.78 -2.08
CA LEU A 129 3.02 16.38 -0.67
C LEU A 129 4.45 16.03 -0.26
N TRP A 130 5.15 15.20 -1.06
CA TRP A 130 6.57 14.90 -0.81
C TRP A 130 7.44 16.14 -0.93
N LYS A 131 7.20 17.00 -1.93
CA LYS A 131 8.02 18.18 -2.22
C LYS A 131 7.99 19.19 -1.09
N ALA A 132 6.90 19.30 -0.34
CA ALA A 132 6.83 20.13 0.87
C ALA A 132 7.92 19.75 1.89
N PHE A 133 8.08 18.45 2.18
CA PHE A 133 9.12 17.96 3.09
C PHE A 133 10.54 18.08 2.52
N ASP A 134 10.69 17.95 1.19
CA ASP A 134 11.99 18.13 0.50
C ASP A 134 12.44 19.60 0.48
N THR A 135 11.51 20.55 0.53
CA THR A 135 11.80 21.98 0.40
C THR A 135 12.10 22.64 1.75
N ASP A 136 11.46 22.19 2.83
CA ASP A 136 11.66 22.71 4.17
C ASP A 136 11.72 21.59 5.21
N SER A 137 12.89 21.45 5.84
CA SER A 137 13.14 20.44 6.88
C SER A 137 12.34 20.65 8.17
N ASN A 138 11.69 21.81 8.35
CA ASN A 138 10.85 22.10 9.51
C ASN A 138 9.40 21.66 9.32
N VAL A 139 9.02 21.16 8.14
CA VAL A 139 7.66 20.70 7.87
C VAL A 139 7.39 19.37 8.59
N GLY A 140 6.46 19.39 9.54
CA GLY A 140 5.98 18.21 10.25
C GLY A 140 4.78 17.51 9.59
N GLY A 141 4.15 18.14 8.59
CA GLY A 141 2.93 17.62 7.95
C GLY A 141 2.49 18.45 6.73
N ALA A 142 1.87 17.78 5.75
CA ALA A 142 1.23 18.40 4.58
C ALA A 142 -0.11 17.69 4.28
N CYS A 143 -1.09 18.42 3.75
CA CYS A 143 -2.41 17.88 3.37
C CYS A 143 -2.91 18.51 2.07
N GLY A 144 -3.79 17.81 1.35
CA GLY A 144 -4.41 18.23 0.09
C GLY A 144 -5.42 17.22 -0.41
#